data_AF-A0A945N136-F1
#
_entry.id   AF-A0A945N136-F1
#
_cell.length_a   1.000
_cell.length_b   1.000
_cell.length_c   1.000
_cell.angle_alpha   90.00
_cell.angle_beta   90.00
_cell.angle_gamma   90.00
#
_symmetry.space_group_name_H-M   'P 1'
#
loop_
_entity.id
_entity.type
_entity.pdbx_description
1 polymer ?
#
loop_
_entity_poly.entity_id
_entity_poly.type
_entity_poly.pdbx_seq_one_letter_code
_entity_poly.pdbx_strand_id
1 'polypeptide(L)' 'KKGDIHKAVVVRTAKEIHRADGTSIRFDRNAAVLINPQGEPIGTRIFGPVTRELRAKQYMKIISLAPEVI' A
#
# COMPACT_ATOMS: atom_id res chain seq x y z
N LYS A 1 1.48 16.42 12.31
CA LYS A 1 0.50 17.38 12.85
C LYS A 1 -0.50 17.77 11.76
N LYS A 2 -1.69 18.23 12.13
CA LYS A 2 -2.68 18.69 11.15
C LYS A 2 -2.06 19.83 10.34
N GLY A 3 -1.99 19.67 9.01
CA GLY A 3 -1.35 20.62 8.09
C GLY A 3 0.02 20.17 7.56
N ASP A 4 0.61 19.10 8.09
CA ASP A 4 1.92 18.64 7.62
C ASP A 4 1.82 17.85 6.32
N ILE A 5 2.64 18.22 5.34
CA ILE A 5 2.71 17.57 4.03
C ILE A 5 3.56 16.29 4.15
N HIS A 6 2.98 15.16 3.76
CA HIS A 6 3.66 13.87 3.76
C HIS A 6 3.48 13.19 2.40
N LYS A 7 4.46 12.35 2.04
CA LYS A 7 4.30 11.43 0.91
C LYS A 7 3.49 10.22 1.37
N ALA A 8 2.70 9.65 0.47
CA ALA A 8 1.89 8.47 0.74
C ALA A 8 1.96 7.49 -0.43
N VAL A 9 1.92 6.21 -0.10
CA VAL A 9 1.81 5.11 -1.07
C VAL A 9 0.40 4.54 -0.98
N VAL A 10 -0.28 4.47 -2.12
CA VAL A 10 -1.61 3.86 -2.20
C VAL A 10 -1.46 2.34 -2.11
N VAL A 11 -2.16 1.73 -1.15
CA VAL A 11 -2.10 0.28 -0.88
C VAL A 11 -3.37 -0.46 -1.27
N ARG A 12 -4.51 0.24 -1.32
CA ARG A 12 -5.80 -0.30 -1.78
C ARG A 12 -6.48 0.70 -2.70
N THR A 13 -7.06 0.18 -3.78
CA THR A 13 -7.83 0.95 -4.74
C THR A 13 -9.18 0.29 -5.00
N ALA A 14 -10.24 1.10 -5.03
CA ALA A 14 -11.55 0.69 -5.51
C ALA A 14 -11.59 0.49 -7.02
N LYS A 15 -10.68 1.17 -7.72
CA LYS A 15 -10.41 0.88 -9.13
C LYS A 15 -9.69 -0.45 -9.24
N GLU A 16 -10.16 -1.24 -10.20
CA GLU A 16 -9.58 -2.52 -10.57
C GLU A 16 -8.17 -2.38 -11.14
N ILE A 17 -7.27 -3.25 -10.70
CA ILE A 17 -5.90 -3.37 -11.19
C ILE A 17 -5.79 -4.70 -11.94
N HIS A 18 -5.40 -4.63 -13.22
CA HIS A 18 -5.14 -5.80 -14.04
C HIS A 18 -3.72 -6.31 -13.83
N ARG A 19 -3.59 -7.61 -13.59
CA ARG A 19 -2.32 -8.30 -13.41
C ARG A 19 -1.89 -8.98 -14.71
N ALA A 20 -0.59 -9.24 -14.80
CA ALA A 20 0.00 -9.90 -15.97
C ALA A 20 -0.47 -11.36 -16.16
N ASP A 21 -0.98 -11.98 -15.09
CA ASP A 21 -1.59 -13.31 -15.12
C ASP A 21 -3.05 -13.31 -15.60
N GLY A 22 -3.60 -12.14 -15.98
CA GLY A 22 -4.98 -11.97 -16.45
C GLY A 22 -6.00 -11.83 -15.31
N THR A 23 -5.59 -11.97 -14.05
CA THR A 23 -6.47 -11.72 -12.91
C THR A 23 -6.60 -10.23 -12.65
N SER A 24 -7.67 -9.85 -11.96
CA SER A 24 -7.91 -8.47 -11.60
C SER A 24 -8.30 -8.34 -10.14
N ILE A 25 -7.71 -7.35 -9.46
CA ILE A 25 -7.94 -7.10 -8.04
C ILE A 25 -8.60 -5.75 -7.83
N ARG A 26 -9.60 -5.70 -6.94
CA ARG A 26 -10.18 -4.45 -6.42
C ARG A 26 -10.46 -4.59 -4.93
N PHE A 27 -10.50 -3.46 -4.25
CA PHE A 27 -10.88 -3.36 -2.84
C PHE A 27 -12.15 -2.53 -2.69
N ASP A 28 -12.87 -2.69 -1.58
CA ASP A 28 -14.09 -1.89 -1.35
C ASP A 28 -13.76 -0.41 -1.07
N ARG A 29 -12.59 -0.13 -0.50
CA ARG A 29 -12.18 1.22 -0.08
C ARG A 29 -10.74 1.54 -0.48
N ASN A 30 -10.53 2.81 -0.83
CA ASN A 30 -9.20 3.37 -1.06
C ASN A 30 -8.45 3.53 0.27
N ALA A 31 -7.17 3.17 0.29
CA ALA A 31 -6.31 3.38 1.45
C ALA A 31 -4.87 3.69 1.03
N ALA A 32 -4.18 4.50 1.83
CA ALA A 32 -2.79 4.87 1.62
C ALA A 32 -2.00 4.82 2.93
N VAL A 33 -0.70 4.57 2.81
CA VAL A 33 0.26 4.51 3.92
C VAL A 33 1.20 5.69 3.79
N LEU A 34 1.35 6.46 4.87
CA LEU A 34 2.28 7.58 4.92
C LEU A 34 3.72 7.06 4.97
N ILE A 35 4.57 7.66 4.13
CA ILE A 35 5.98 7.31 4.01
C ILE A 35 6.87 8.54 4.23
N ASN A 36 8.07 8.29 4.71
CA ASN A 36 9.13 9.28 4.79
C ASN A 36 9.79 9.50 3.41
N PRO A 37 10.67 10.52 3.26
CA PRO A 37 11.40 10.76 2.01
C PRO A 37 12.27 9.58 1.54
N GLN A 38 12.67 8.69 2.45
CA GLN A 38 13.43 7.47 2.19
C GLN A 38 12.55 6.29 1.72
N GLY A 39 11.24 6.47 1.62
CA GLY A 39 10.31 5.44 1.14
C GLY A 39 9.87 4.44 2.22
N GLU A 40 10.17 4.72 3.48
CA GLU A 40 9.82 3.86 4.62
C GLU A 40 8.51 4.32 5.27
N PRO A 41 7.68 3.39 5.78
CA PRO A 41 6.45 3.75 6.47
C PRO A 41 6.74 4.52 7.77
N ILE A 42 6.00 5.60 7.99
CA ILE A 42 6.09 6.39 9.24
C ILE A 42 5.43 5.64 10.40
N GLY A 43 4.45 4.79 10.10
CA GLY A 43 3.76 3.96 11.08
C GLY A 43 4.42 2.61 11.31
N THR A 44 4.17 2.01 12.48
CA THR A 44 4.71 0.70 12.88
C THR A 44 3.79 -0.47 12.53
N ARG A 45 2.54 -0.22 12.12
CA ARG A 45 1.56 -1.27 11.79
C ARG A 45 0.67 -0.85 10.62
N ILE A 46 0.35 -1.81 9.75
CA ILE A 46 -0.57 -1.65 8.63
C ILE A 46 -1.88 -2.38 8.95
N PHE A 47 -3.02 -1.77 8.58
CA PHE A 47 -4.34 -2.35 8.79
C PHE A 47 -4.97 -2.82 7.49
N GLY A 48 -5.47 -4.06 7.52
CA GLY A 48 -6.11 -4.71 6.38
C GLY A 48 -5.14 -5.21 5.32
N PRO A 49 -5.68 -5.83 4.26
CA PRO A 49 -4.87 -6.43 3.21
C PRO A 49 -4.16 -5.36 2.37
N VAL A 50 -3.01 -5.76 1.80
CA VAL A 50 -2.24 -4.97 0.85
C VAL A 50 -2.00 -5.74 -0.45
N THR A 51 -1.73 -5.00 -1.52
CA THR A 51 -1.45 -5.55 -2.85
C THR A 51 -0.01 -6.07 -2.97
N ARG A 52 0.16 -7.22 -3.63
CA ARG A 52 1.49 -7.80 -3.97
C ARG A 52 2.32 -6.89 -4.87
N GLU A 53 1.67 -6.00 -5.61
CA GLU A 53 2.25 -5.03 -6.53
C GLU A 53 3.25 -4.09 -5.85
N LEU A 54 3.10 -3.86 -4.54
CA LEU A 54 4.04 -3.09 -3.73
C LEU A 54 5.45 -3.70 -3.71
N ARG A 55 5.58 -5.01 -3.99
CA ARG A 55 6.85 -5.74 -4.01
C ARG A 55 7.72 -5.29 -5.17
N ALA A 56 7.11 -5.15 -6.36
CA ALA A 56 7.79 -4.68 -7.56
C ALA A 56 8.28 -3.23 -7.41
N LYS A 57 7.60 -2.43 -6.58
CA LYS A 57 7.95 -1.04 -6.28
C LYS A 57 8.87 -0.88 -5.06
N GLN A 58 9.45 -1.98 -4.56
CA GLN A 58 10.40 -2.02 -3.44
C GLN A 58 9.87 -1.51 -2.08
N TYR A 59 8.55 -1.49 -1.86
CA TYR A 59 7.95 -1.15 -0.56
C TYR A 59 7.88 -2.35 0.39
N MET A 60 9.00 -3.07 0.56
CA MET A 60 9.06 -4.32 1.32
C MET A 60 8.63 -4.15 2.78
N LYS A 61 9.02 -3.04 3.44
CA LYS A 61 8.62 -2.77 4.83
C LYS A 61 7.10 -2.71 5.01
N ILE A 62 6.37 -2.20 4.03
CA ILE A 62 4.89 -2.12 4.09
C ILE A 62 4.29 -3.54 4.01
N ILE A 63 4.83 -4.38 3.13
CA ILE A 63 4.39 -5.77 2.96
C ILE A 63 4.66 -6.58 4.23
N SER A 64 5.85 -6.43 4.82
CA SER A 64 6.22 -7.17 6.04
C SER A 64 5.39 -6.81 7.26
N LEU A 65 4.87 -5.58 7.32
CA LEU A 65 4.03 -5.10 8.42
C LEU A 65 2.52 -5.35 8.18
N ALA A 66 2.14 -5.81 6.99
CA ALA A 66 0.75 -6.06 6.65
C ALA A 66 0.28 -7.43 7.17
N PRO A 67 -0.97 -7.52 7.66
CA PRO A 67 -1.52 -8.78 8.14
C PRO A 67 -1.78 -9.79 7.01
N GLU A 68 -2.07 -9.30 5.79
CA GLU A 68 -2.41 -10.13 4.64
C GLU A 68 -1.99 -9.46 3.33
N VAL A 69 -1.61 -10.28 2.34
CA VAL A 69 -1.05 -9.83 1.06
C VAL A 69 -1.71 -10.55 -0.12
N ILE A 70 -2.43 -9.80 -0.95
CA ILE A 70 -3.30 -10.28 -2.04
C ILE A 70 -2.76 -9.89 -3.41
#